data_AF-A0A3L7YKZ9-F1
#
_entry.id   AF-A0A3L7YKZ9-F1
#
_cell.length_a   1.000
_cell.length_b   1.000
_cell.length_c   1.000
_cell.angle_alpha   90.00
_cell.angle_beta   90.00
_cell.angle_gamma   90.00
#
_symmetry.space_group_name_H-M   'P 1'
#
loop_
_entity.id
_entity.type
_entity.pdbx_description
1 polymer ?
#
loop_
_entity_poly.entity_id
_entity_poly.type
_entity_poly.pdbx_seq_one_letter_code
_entity_poly.pdbx_strand_id
1 'polypeptide(L)'
;MGKFSRVKIAGRWVEAPRWALDLPFEVRPSRGFRTTAWSLWKPTLTLLARAAKAQRQRLKWVRIHDHVGTRREPQHPFGWVITETGEMFLCSYDKGTALHELAHLITGDSHGDAWARRCFELHRKYLSAHAVRAADLEVTRYLSGRREWKRRFGERPERQPVPKSAWVSGGR
;
A
#
# COMPACT_ATOMS: atom_id res chain seq x y z
N MET A 1 17.26 -1.40 20.27
CA MET A 1 15.97 -2.05 19.94
C MET A 1 14.85 -1.30 20.64
N GLY A 2 13.85 -0.81 19.91
CA GLY A 2 12.71 -0.10 20.53
C GLY A 2 11.88 -1.05 21.39
N LYS A 3 11.37 -0.57 22.52
CA LYS A 3 10.54 -1.34 23.45
C LYS A 3 9.21 -1.71 22.77
N PHE A 4 8.93 -3.00 22.64
CA PHE A 4 7.64 -3.52 22.18
C PHE A 4 6.65 -3.51 23.34
N SER A 5 5.39 -3.26 23.03
CA SER A 5 4.28 -3.35 23.97
C SER A 5 3.38 -4.52 23.57
N ARG A 6 2.98 -5.33 24.56
CA ARG A 6 1.98 -6.38 24.36
C ARG A 6 0.59 -5.78 24.52
N VAL A 7 -0.18 -5.74 23.43
CA VAL A 7 -1.50 -5.08 23.37
C VAL A 7 -2.53 -5.98 22.69
N LYS A 8 -3.81 -5.74 22.96
CA LYS A 8 -4.91 -6.49 22.33
C LYS A 8 -5.43 -5.72 21.11
N ILE A 9 -5.20 -6.26 19.92
CA ILE A 9 -5.60 -5.67 18.62
C ILE A 9 -6.54 -6.65 17.92
N ALA A 10 -7.72 -6.19 17.52
CA ALA A 10 -8.76 -7.03 16.89
C ALA A 10 -9.00 -8.38 17.61
N GLY A 11 -9.00 -8.35 18.94
CA GLY A 11 -9.23 -9.53 19.79
C GLY A 11 -7.99 -10.40 20.05
N ARG A 12 -6.81 -10.08 19.48
CA ARG A 12 -5.58 -10.88 19.60
C ARG A 12 -4.49 -10.13 20.34
N TRP A 13 -3.72 -10.82 21.17
CA TRP A 13 -2.52 -10.26 21.78
C TRP A 13 -1.40 -10.19 20.75
N VAL A 14 -0.82 -9.00 20.57
CA VAL A 14 0.21 -8.70 19.58
C VAL A 14 1.32 -7.91 20.25
N GLU A 15 2.56 -8.18 19.87
CA GLU A 15 3.71 -7.34 20.18
C GLU A 15 3.85 -6.26 19.11
N ALA A 16 3.59 -5.01 19.51
CA ALA A 16 3.63 -3.86 18.61
C ALA A 16 4.64 -2.81 19.12
N PRO A 17 5.42 -2.20 18.22
CA PRO A 17 6.30 -1.10 18.60
C PRO A 17 5.48 0.16 18.86
N ARG A 18 5.93 1.01 19.80
CA ARG A 18 5.22 2.25 20.18
C ARG A 18 4.82 3.13 19.00
N TRP A 19 5.73 3.32 18.02
CA TRP A 19 5.45 4.15 16.85
C TRP A 19 4.24 3.67 16.03
N ALA A 20 3.93 2.36 16.02
CA ALA A 20 2.79 1.82 15.29
C ALA A 20 1.48 2.07 16.03
N LEU A 21 1.54 2.12 17.37
CA LEU A 21 0.41 2.45 18.24
C LEU A 21 0.08 3.95 18.22
N ASP A 22 1.07 4.80 17.94
CA ASP A 22 0.91 6.25 17.84
C ASP A 22 0.35 6.70 16.47
N LEU A 23 0.11 5.78 15.53
CA LEU A 23 -0.50 6.10 14.24
C LEU A 23 -1.98 6.46 14.39
N PRO A 24 -2.54 7.30 13.49
CA PRO A 24 -3.94 7.74 13.58
C PRO A 24 -4.97 6.65 13.22
N PHE A 25 -4.52 5.42 13.01
CA PHE A 25 -5.34 4.25 12.70
C PHE A 25 -4.76 3.02 13.41
N GLU A 26 -5.61 2.05 13.74
CA GLU A 26 -5.15 0.81 14.35
C GLU A 26 -4.43 -0.06 13.30
N VAL A 27 -3.16 -0.39 13.55
CA VAL A 27 -2.43 -1.36 12.71
C VAL A 27 -2.78 -2.76 13.17
N ARG A 28 -3.28 -3.61 12.27
CA ARG A 28 -3.72 -4.99 12.56
C ARG A 28 -2.82 -6.02 11.89
N PRO A 29 -1.80 -6.56 12.58
CA PRO A 29 -1.00 -7.64 12.00
C PRO A 29 -1.81 -8.92 11.76
N SER A 30 -1.48 -9.63 10.68
CA SER A 30 -2.03 -10.94 10.40
C SER A 30 -1.61 -12.00 11.41
N ARG A 31 -2.27 -13.16 11.36
CA ARG A 31 -1.78 -14.33 12.10
C ARG A 31 -0.39 -14.69 11.58
N GLY A 32 0.54 -14.99 12.49
CA GLY A 32 1.92 -15.36 12.15
C GLY A 32 2.83 -14.19 11.76
N PHE A 33 2.40 -12.94 11.95
CA PHE A 33 3.22 -11.76 11.69
C PHE A 33 4.47 -11.75 12.59
N ARG A 34 5.67 -11.69 11.98
CA ARG A 34 6.93 -11.65 12.74
C ARG A 34 7.25 -10.23 13.18
N THR A 35 7.78 -10.09 14.38
CA THR A 35 8.17 -8.79 14.93
C THR A 35 9.26 -8.09 14.09
N THR A 36 10.09 -8.85 13.37
CA THR A 36 11.10 -8.31 12.44
C THR A 36 10.47 -7.55 11.26
N ALA A 37 9.27 -7.93 10.82
CA ALA A 37 8.58 -7.29 9.70
C ALA A 37 8.10 -5.86 10.00
N TRP A 38 8.00 -5.47 11.28
CA TRP A 38 7.65 -4.09 11.66
C TRP A 38 8.58 -3.05 11.06
N SER A 39 9.88 -3.36 10.95
CA SER A 39 10.87 -2.46 10.37
C SER A 39 10.61 -2.19 8.88
N LEU A 40 10.18 -3.22 8.14
CA LEU A 40 9.81 -3.14 6.72
C LEU A 40 8.53 -2.33 6.50
N TRP A 41 7.56 -2.47 7.42
CA TRP A 41 6.28 -1.78 7.33
C TRP A 41 6.33 -0.30 7.74
N LYS A 42 7.27 0.08 8.62
CA LYS A 42 7.34 1.45 9.17
C LYS A 42 7.33 2.54 8.09
N PRO A 43 8.17 2.51 7.04
CA PRO A 43 8.19 3.58 6.04
C PRO A 43 6.85 3.75 5.32
N THR A 44 6.15 2.66 5.06
CA THR A 44 4.89 2.65 4.30
C THR A 44 3.72 3.09 5.15
N LEU A 45 3.62 2.61 6.40
CA LEU A 45 2.57 3.04 7.32
C LEU A 45 2.73 4.51 7.74
N THR A 46 3.96 4.99 7.97
CA THR A 46 4.19 6.41 8.23
C THR A 46 3.86 7.28 7.02
N LEU A 47 4.22 6.85 5.80
CA LEU A 47 3.84 7.55 4.58
C LEU A 47 2.31 7.60 4.41
N LEU A 48 1.64 6.46 4.61
CA LEU A 48 0.18 6.35 4.51
C LEU A 48 -0.52 7.29 5.50
N ALA A 49 -0.07 7.32 6.77
CA ALA A 49 -0.61 8.23 7.77
C ALA A 49 -0.46 9.70 7.37
N ARG A 50 0.71 10.08 6.86
CA ARG A 50 0.96 11.44 6.36
C ARG A 50 0.07 11.78 5.17
N ALA A 51 -0.02 10.87 4.19
CA ALA A 51 -0.81 11.07 2.99
C ALA A 51 -2.31 11.14 3.30
N ALA A 52 -2.85 10.22 4.09
CA ALA A 52 -4.24 10.20 4.50
C ALA A 52 -4.62 11.48 5.25
N LYS A 53 -3.80 11.92 6.22
CA LYS A 53 -4.00 13.18 6.94
C LYS A 53 -4.05 14.38 5.99
N ALA A 54 -3.10 14.47 5.06
CA ALA A 54 -3.04 15.57 4.10
C ALA A 54 -4.20 15.55 3.08
N GLN A 55 -4.84 14.40 2.87
CA GLN A 55 -6.03 14.24 2.02
C GLN A 55 -7.33 14.26 2.83
N ARG A 56 -7.26 14.56 4.14
CA ARG A 56 -8.39 14.57 5.08
C ARG A 56 -9.18 13.26 5.08
N GLN A 57 -8.51 12.15 4.82
CA GLN A 57 -9.11 10.81 4.84
C GLN A 57 -8.92 10.17 6.20
N ARG A 58 -9.98 9.53 6.69
CA ARG A 58 -9.96 8.76 7.92
C ARG A 58 -9.76 7.29 7.59
N LEU A 59 -8.65 6.73 8.06
CA LEU A 59 -8.46 5.29 8.12
C LEU A 59 -8.87 4.82 9.51
N LYS A 60 -9.70 3.78 9.58
CA LYS A 60 -10.11 3.17 10.84
C LYS A 60 -9.05 2.19 11.32
N TRP A 61 -8.65 1.28 10.44
CA TRP A 61 -7.56 0.33 10.68
C TRP A 61 -6.89 -0.06 9.37
N VAL A 62 -5.62 -0.48 9.49
CA VAL A 62 -4.82 -1.00 8.37
C VAL A 62 -4.34 -2.40 8.76
N ARG A 63 -4.83 -3.44 8.09
CA ARG A 63 -4.38 -4.82 8.27
C ARG A 63 -3.15 -5.06 7.42
N ILE A 64 -2.08 -5.56 8.05
CA ILE A 64 -0.79 -5.81 7.41
C ILE A 64 -0.42 -7.29 7.46
N HIS A 65 0.16 -7.78 6.38
CA HIS A 65 0.67 -9.15 6.27
C HIS A 65 2.20 -9.19 6.29
N ASP A 66 2.72 -10.39 6.54
CA ASP A 66 4.14 -10.69 6.43
C ASP A 66 4.31 -11.97 5.59
N HIS A 67 5.02 -11.82 4.47
CA HIS A 67 5.32 -12.91 3.54
C HIS A 67 6.84 -13.19 3.45
N VAL A 68 7.69 -12.70 4.37
CA VAL A 68 9.15 -12.99 4.32
C VAL A 68 9.37 -14.52 4.27
N GLY A 69 10.10 -15.00 3.27
CA GLY A 69 10.46 -16.42 3.14
C GLY A 69 9.39 -17.33 2.53
N THR A 70 8.28 -16.80 2.01
CA THR A 70 7.33 -17.61 1.22
C THR A 70 7.92 -17.98 -0.14
N ARG A 71 7.86 -19.26 -0.51
CA ARG A 71 8.41 -19.79 -1.78
C ARG A 71 7.62 -19.40 -3.03
N ARG A 72 6.38 -18.93 -2.86
CA ARG A 72 5.45 -18.58 -3.95
C ARG A 72 4.86 -17.22 -3.68
N GLU A 73 4.47 -16.54 -4.75
CA GLU A 73 3.70 -15.31 -4.64
C GLU A 73 2.35 -15.58 -3.97
N PRO A 74 1.89 -14.65 -3.12
CA PRO A 74 0.56 -14.76 -2.53
C PRO A 74 -0.50 -14.73 -3.63
N GLN A 75 -1.43 -15.69 -3.61
CA GLN A 75 -2.57 -15.77 -4.53
C GLN A 75 -3.74 -14.88 -4.07
N HIS A 76 -3.44 -13.65 -3.64
CA HIS A 76 -4.44 -12.69 -3.20
C HIS A 76 -4.02 -11.26 -3.56
N PRO A 77 -4.97 -10.30 -3.61
CA PRO A 77 -4.64 -8.91 -3.88
C PRO A 77 -3.57 -8.38 -2.92
N PHE A 78 -2.68 -7.53 -3.46
CA PHE A 78 -1.63 -6.87 -2.68
C PHE A 78 -2.17 -5.74 -1.79
N GLY A 79 -3.39 -5.27 -2.06
CA GLY A 79 -4.13 -4.33 -1.25
C GLY A 79 -5.63 -4.36 -1.56
N TRP A 80 -6.43 -3.82 -0.65
CA TRP A 80 -7.81 -3.38 -0.89
C TRP A 80 -8.23 -2.40 0.20
N VAL A 81 -9.24 -1.57 -0.05
CA VAL A 81 -9.86 -0.69 0.96
C VAL A 81 -11.38 -0.74 0.86
N ILE A 82 -12.06 -0.73 2.01
CA ILE A 82 -13.50 -0.44 2.08
C ILE A 82 -13.64 1.08 2.16
N THR A 83 -14.14 1.67 1.07
CA THR A 83 -14.22 3.13 0.86
C THR A 83 -15.16 3.82 1.85
N GLU A 84 -16.17 3.11 2.35
CA GLU A 84 -17.19 3.62 3.26
C GLU A 84 -16.68 3.72 4.70
N THR A 85 -15.81 2.79 5.10
CA THR A 85 -15.41 2.61 6.51
C THR A 85 -13.94 2.95 6.77
N GLY A 86 -13.14 3.15 5.72
CA GLY A 86 -11.71 3.43 5.84
C GLY A 86 -10.91 2.24 6.37
N GLU A 87 -11.37 1.03 6.07
CA GLU A 87 -10.76 -0.23 6.49
C GLU A 87 -9.87 -0.74 5.36
N MET A 88 -8.56 -0.76 5.58
CA MET A 88 -7.58 -1.05 4.53
C MET A 88 -6.80 -2.32 4.82
N PHE A 89 -6.56 -3.10 3.79
CA PHE A 89 -5.72 -4.27 3.80
C PHE A 89 -4.49 -4.02 2.92
N LEU A 90 -3.31 -4.34 3.43
CA LEU A 90 -2.05 -4.28 2.68
C LEU A 90 -1.27 -5.57 2.88
N CYS A 91 -0.88 -6.17 1.76
CA CYS A 91 -0.05 -7.37 1.70
C CYS A 91 1.39 -7.07 1.22
N SER A 92 1.59 -5.92 0.58
CA SER A 92 2.90 -5.41 0.20
C SER A 92 3.30 -4.22 1.07
N TYR A 93 4.56 -4.16 1.50
CA TYR A 93 5.13 -2.93 2.06
C TYR A 93 5.47 -1.89 0.98
N ASP A 94 5.12 -2.12 -0.28
CA ASP A 94 5.29 -1.15 -1.35
C ASP A 94 4.45 0.12 -1.10
N LYS A 95 5.10 1.28 -1.25
CA LYS A 95 4.46 2.58 -1.01
C LYS A 95 3.47 2.94 -2.11
N GLY A 96 3.72 2.51 -3.35
CA GLY A 96 2.79 2.70 -4.47
C GLY A 96 1.47 1.99 -4.21
N THR A 97 1.52 0.74 -3.76
CA THR A 97 0.33 -0.04 -3.38
C THR A 97 -0.47 0.67 -2.28
N ALA A 98 0.17 1.19 -1.23
CA ALA A 98 -0.55 1.92 -0.18
C ALA A 98 -1.21 3.22 -0.70
N LEU A 99 -0.58 3.92 -1.64
CA LEU A 99 -1.13 5.13 -2.27
C LEU A 99 -2.24 4.81 -3.28
N HIS A 100 -2.14 3.68 -3.98
CA HIS A 100 -3.19 3.13 -4.84
C HIS A 100 -4.47 2.89 -4.05
N GLU A 101 -4.38 2.22 -2.91
CA GLU A 101 -5.54 1.99 -2.05
C GLU A 101 -6.07 3.29 -1.44
N LEU A 102 -5.19 4.24 -1.09
CA LEU A 102 -5.63 5.56 -0.65
C LEU A 102 -6.36 6.34 -1.77
N ALA A 103 -6.00 6.14 -3.04
CA ALA A 103 -6.71 6.76 -4.16
C ALA A 103 -8.15 6.24 -4.28
N HIS A 104 -8.38 4.95 -4.06
CA HIS A 104 -9.74 4.40 -3.95
C HIS A 104 -10.51 5.08 -2.82
N LEU A 105 -9.92 5.17 -1.63
CA LEU A 105 -10.57 5.81 -0.48
C LEU A 105 -10.93 7.28 -0.74
N ILE A 106 -10.08 8.04 -1.42
CA ILE A 106 -10.34 9.46 -1.72
C ILE A 106 -11.47 9.63 -2.72
N THR A 107 -11.55 8.76 -3.72
CA THR A 107 -12.42 8.96 -4.87
C THR A 107 -13.74 8.23 -4.75
N GLY A 108 -13.81 7.17 -3.94
CA GLY A 108 -14.93 6.23 -3.93
C GLY A 108 -15.05 5.42 -5.23
N ASP A 109 -14.10 5.57 -6.14
CA ASP A 109 -14.06 4.93 -7.44
C ASP A 109 -13.24 3.63 -7.33
N SER A 110 -13.61 2.64 -8.12
CA SER A 110 -12.78 1.46 -8.33
C SER A 110 -11.63 1.88 -9.24
N HIS A 111 -11.51 1.35 -10.46
CA HIS A 111 -10.42 1.72 -11.37
C HIS A 111 -10.85 2.68 -12.49
N GLY A 112 -11.71 3.67 -12.20
CA GLY A 112 -12.09 4.71 -13.16
C GLY A 112 -11.05 5.82 -13.35
N ASP A 113 -11.38 6.83 -14.16
CA ASP A 113 -10.44 7.92 -14.52
C ASP A 113 -10.14 8.86 -13.34
N ALA A 114 -11.10 9.06 -12.44
CA ALA A 114 -10.91 9.85 -11.23
C ALA A 114 -9.88 9.19 -10.30
N TRP A 115 -10.02 7.88 -10.09
CA TRP A 115 -9.05 7.08 -9.37
C TRP A 115 -7.67 7.15 -10.02
N ALA A 116 -7.55 6.90 -11.33
CA ALA A 116 -6.26 6.88 -12.01
C ALA A 116 -5.54 8.22 -11.89
N ARG A 117 -6.23 9.34 -12.15
CA ARG A 117 -5.65 10.68 -12.01
C ARG A 117 -5.14 10.92 -10.60
N ARG A 118 -5.94 10.57 -9.59
CA ARG A 118 -5.57 10.74 -8.17
C ARG A 118 -4.37 9.87 -7.80
N CYS A 119 -4.31 8.64 -8.28
CA CYS A 119 -3.21 7.72 -8.01
C CYS A 119 -1.87 8.28 -8.52
N PHE A 120 -1.82 8.75 -9.78
CA PHE A 120 -0.65 9.42 -10.36
C PHE A 120 -0.24 10.70 -9.61
N GLU A 121 -1.20 11.46 -9.07
CA GLU A 121 -0.92 12.65 -8.24
C GLU A 121 -0.30 12.28 -6.89
N LEU A 122 -0.83 11.25 -6.23
CA LEU A 122 -0.28 10.75 -4.97
C LEU A 122 1.14 10.23 -5.15
N HIS A 123 1.40 9.44 -6.20
CA HIS A 123 2.73 8.93 -6.50
C HIS A 123 3.75 10.06 -6.62
N ARG A 124 3.49 11.05 -7.49
CA ARG A 124 4.39 12.19 -7.69
C ARG A 124 4.60 13.04 -6.45
N LYS A 125 3.60 13.11 -5.56
CA LYS A 125 3.69 13.90 -4.33
C LYS A 125 4.46 13.21 -3.21
N TYR A 126 4.38 11.88 -3.10
CA TYR A 126 4.85 11.16 -1.92
C TYR A 126 5.99 10.16 -2.18
N LEU A 127 6.22 9.77 -3.44
CA LEU A 127 7.30 8.87 -3.81
C LEU A 127 8.53 9.65 -4.32
N SER A 128 9.69 9.01 -4.27
CA SER A 128 10.91 9.49 -4.93
C SER A 128 10.76 9.43 -6.44
N ALA A 129 11.46 10.29 -7.18
CA ALA A 129 11.40 10.32 -8.65
C ALA A 129 11.65 8.94 -9.30
N HIS A 130 12.58 8.14 -8.76
CA HIS A 130 12.84 6.78 -9.25
C HIS A 130 11.68 5.80 -9.00
N ALA A 131 10.92 5.97 -7.91
CA ALA A 131 9.82 5.08 -7.55
C ALA A 131 8.50 5.47 -8.24
N VAL A 132 8.33 6.75 -8.59
CA VAL A 132 7.15 7.26 -9.30
C VAL A 132 6.90 6.47 -10.58
N ARG A 133 7.91 6.34 -11.45
CA ARG A 133 7.71 5.69 -12.76
C ARG A 133 7.27 4.24 -12.61
N ALA A 134 7.88 3.49 -11.68
CA ALA A 134 7.50 2.11 -11.41
C ALA A 134 6.06 2.01 -10.87
N ALA A 135 5.67 2.88 -9.94
CA ALA A 135 4.32 2.90 -9.38
C ALA A 135 3.26 3.34 -10.42
N ASP A 136 3.54 4.36 -11.22
CA ASP A 136 2.65 4.83 -12.30
C ASP A 136 2.46 3.77 -13.38
N LEU A 137 3.51 3.01 -13.68
CA LEU A 137 3.45 1.89 -14.61
C LEU A 137 2.49 0.79 -14.12
N GLU A 138 2.45 0.49 -12.82
CA GLU A 138 1.49 -0.47 -12.24
C GLU A 138 0.03 0.00 -12.44
N VAL A 139 -0.24 1.31 -12.36
CA VAL A 139 -1.56 1.88 -12.64
C VAL A 139 -1.99 1.62 -14.09
N THR A 140 -1.04 1.49 -15.03
CA THR A 140 -1.33 1.21 -16.45
C THR A 140 -1.79 -0.22 -16.74
N ARG A 141 -1.85 -1.10 -15.72
CA ARG A 141 -2.56 -2.38 -15.82
C ARG A 141 -4.06 -2.16 -16.09
N TYR A 142 -4.60 -1.05 -15.60
CA TYR A 142 -5.99 -0.66 -15.78
C TYR A 142 -6.17 0.25 -17.00
N LEU A 143 -7.34 0.17 -17.65
CA LEU A 143 -7.64 0.97 -18.84
C LEU A 143 -7.58 2.48 -18.57
N SER A 144 -8.12 2.92 -17.45
CA SER A 144 -8.05 4.32 -16.98
C SER A 144 -6.62 4.79 -16.78
N GLY A 145 -5.76 3.96 -16.18
CA GLY A 145 -4.34 4.22 -16.04
C GLY A 145 -3.61 4.38 -17.36
N ARG A 146 -3.94 3.55 -18.38
CA ARG A 146 -3.38 3.70 -19.73
C ARG A 146 -3.81 5.01 -20.39
N ARG A 147 -5.08 5.41 -20.22
CA ARG A 147 -5.58 6.70 -20.72
C ARG A 147 -4.86 7.87 -20.05
N GLU A 148 -4.72 7.81 -18.73
CA GLU A 148 -4.04 8.82 -17.95
C GLU A 148 -2.54 8.92 -18.28
N TRP A 149 -1.87 7.78 -18.52
CA TRP A 149 -0.50 7.73 -19.01
C TRP A 149 -0.36 8.42 -20.36
N LYS A 150 -1.19 8.05 -21.34
CA LYS A 150 -1.16 8.66 -22.68
C LYS A 150 -1.41 10.16 -22.62
N ARG A 151 -2.36 10.60 -21.78
CA ARG A 151 -2.62 12.02 -21.52
C ARG A 151 -1.40 12.72 -20.89
N ARG A 152 -0.72 12.00 -19.99
CA ARG A 152 0.54 12.32 -19.29
C ARG A 152 1.70 12.67 -20.21
N PHE A 153 2.04 11.68 -21.01
CA PHE A 153 3.35 11.55 -21.63
C PHE A 153 3.28 11.55 -23.17
N GLY A 154 2.08 11.57 -23.76
CA GLY A 154 1.88 11.54 -25.21
C GLY A 154 2.14 10.17 -25.84
N GLU A 155 2.63 9.19 -25.07
CA GLU A 155 3.03 7.87 -25.54
C GLU A 155 2.18 6.74 -24.94
N ARG A 156 2.31 5.53 -25.49
CA ARG A 156 1.72 4.33 -24.90
C ARG A 156 2.66 3.81 -23.80
N PRO A 157 2.12 3.35 -22.66
CA PRO A 157 2.97 2.74 -21.63
C PRO A 157 3.63 1.47 -22.18
N GLU A 158 4.85 1.22 -21.72
CA GLU A 158 5.57 -0.02 -22.01
C GLU A 158 4.75 -1.24 -21.57
N ARG A 159 4.88 -2.37 -22.29
CA ARG A 159 4.23 -3.62 -21.87
C ARG A 159 4.84 -4.06 -20.54
N GLN A 160 4.04 -3.96 -19.49
CA GLN A 160 4.39 -4.45 -18.16
C GLN A 160 4.45 -5.99 -18.15
N PRO A 161 5.57 -6.62 -17.78
CA PRO A 161 5.50 -8.00 -17.32
C PRO A 161 4.59 -8.08 -16.08
N VAL A 162 4.00 -9.25 -15.81
CA VAL A 162 3.31 -9.49 -14.53
C VAL A 162 4.34 -9.25 -13.42
N PRO A 163 4.07 -8.37 -12.44
CA PRO A 163 5.09 -7.92 -11.52
C PRO A 163 5.37 -9.09 -10.59
N LYS A 164 6.62 -9.54 -10.55
CA LYS A 164 6.99 -10.52 -9.54
C LYS A 164 7.02 -9.82 -8.18
N SER A 165 6.42 -10.44 -7.17
CA SER A 165 6.39 -9.89 -5.83
C SER A 165 7.82 -9.68 -5.31
N ALA A 166 8.10 -8.54 -4.66
CA ALA A 166 9.42 -8.20 -4.11
C ALA A 166 9.96 -9.23 -3.09
N TRP A 167 9.11 -10.16 -2.67
CA TRP A 167 9.39 -11.26 -1.77
C TRP A 167 10.01 -12.50 -2.44
N VAL A 168 9.98 -12.61 -3.78
CA VAL A 168 10.48 -13.79 -4.50
C VAL A 168 11.97 -13.64 -4.80
N SER A 169 12.81 -14.12 -3.89
CA SER A 169 14.22 -14.38 -4.19
C SER A 169 14.33 -15.68 -5.00
N GLY A 170 14.43 -15.61 -6.33
CA GLY A 170 14.81 -16.80 -7.11
C GLY A 170 14.21 -16.92 -8.50
N GLY A 171 14.37 -15.91 -9.35
CA GLY A 171 14.11 -16.05 -10.78
C GLY A 171 15.11 -15.25 -11.59
N ARG A 172 16.37 -15.68 -11.58
CA ARG A 172 17.26 -15.48 -12.73
C ARG A 172 16.93 -16.56 -13.75
#